data_AF-A0A536LBK6-F1
#
_entry.id   AF-A0A536LBK6-F1
#
_cell.length_a   1.000
_cell.length_b   1.000
_cell.length_c   1.000
_cell.angle_alpha   90.00
_cell.angle_beta   90.00
_cell.angle_gamma   90.00
#
_symmetry.space_group_name_H-M   'P 1'
#
loop_
_entity.id
_entity.type
_entity.pdbx_description
1 polymer ?
#
loop_
_entity_poly.entity_id
_entity_poly.type
_entity_poly.pdbx_seq_one_letter_code
_entity_poly.pdbx_strand_id
1 'polypeptide(L)'
;MTCKLPVVTDNDAGWVTFPGGSYQPDPKANVTLSHSTSFPLSKSYDKAVERWLPVPRDQISPDGKHFAYADLPPIDNSPIHVADSSTGAARAFNPGTPPTDSLWVAVDYETEGIYLTTQPNGPAGVVGLWLLDPSTGTVKPIDATHSWQYISAGGAWGTSDALTGHGPGPGSRLLRMDLKSGAIVSWYKRTDVEFTVAGADGSGHPILQITKTSAPQLIVITAANAAAILFPAPGSAIPSLSNIVHPVTDTHGIWFGDTGGSISLYTPTAGIRKVAQVGSGNVTAAGGCH
;
A
#
# COMPACT_ATOMS: atom_id res chain seq x y z
N MET A 1 -24.09 -8.20 5.49
CA MET A 1 -23.07 -7.62 6.38
C MET A 1 -23.58 -6.28 6.87
N THR A 2 -23.34 -5.96 8.14
CA THR A 2 -23.69 -4.67 8.75
C THR A 2 -22.41 -4.12 9.35
N CYS A 3 -21.83 -3.09 8.73
CA CYS A 3 -20.57 -2.51 9.19
C CYS A 3 -20.34 -1.12 8.55
N LYS A 4 -19.40 -0.36 9.10
CA LYS A 4 -18.91 0.90 8.53
C LYS A 4 -17.48 0.73 8.05
N LEU A 5 -17.26 0.93 6.75
CA LEU A 5 -15.95 0.90 6.14
C LEU A 5 -15.42 2.35 6.02
N PRO A 6 -14.28 2.69 6.62
CA PRO A 6 -13.65 3.97 6.37
C PRO A 6 -13.07 3.99 4.96
N VAL A 7 -13.31 5.06 4.22
CA VAL A 7 -12.82 5.25 2.85
C VAL A 7 -12.24 6.63 2.67
N VAL A 8 -11.28 6.74 1.76
CA VAL A 8 -10.64 8.01 1.38
C VAL A 8 -10.78 8.18 -0.12
N THR A 9 -11.10 9.40 -0.53
CA THR A 9 -11.21 9.86 -1.92
C THR A 9 -10.15 10.92 -2.18
N ASP A 10 -10.03 11.37 -3.44
CA ASP A 10 -9.09 12.44 -3.79
C ASP A 10 -9.25 13.73 -2.96
N ASN A 11 -10.48 14.04 -2.52
CA ASN A 11 -10.81 15.32 -1.88
C ASN A 11 -11.25 15.19 -0.42
N ASP A 12 -11.69 14.01 0.00
CA ASP A 12 -12.40 13.83 1.26
C ASP A 12 -12.24 12.41 1.81
N ALA A 13 -12.65 12.18 3.05
CA ALA A 13 -12.66 10.88 3.68
C ALA A 13 -13.88 10.73 4.59
N GLY A 14 -14.32 9.49 4.76
CA GLY A 14 -15.56 9.23 5.47
C GLY A 14 -15.91 7.75 5.54
N TRP A 15 -17.20 7.47 5.58
CA TRP A 15 -17.72 6.13 5.91
C TRP A 15 -18.65 5.63 4.82
N VAL A 16 -18.42 4.40 4.36
CA VAL A 16 -19.42 3.62 3.63
C VAL A 16 -20.16 2.74 4.62
N THR A 17 -21.47 2.93 4.76
CA THR A 17 -22.29 2.13 5.67
C THR A 17 -22.98 0.98 4.94
N PHE A 18 -22.88 -0.21 5.51
CA PHE A 18 -23.53 -1.43 5.04
C PHE A 18 -24.60 -1.91 6.03
N PRO A 19 -25.71 -2.50 5.56
CA PRO A 19 -26.08 -2.69 4.15
C PRO A 19 -26.49 -1.38 3.47
N GLY A 20 -26.34 -1.31 2.14
CA GLY A 20 -26.75 -0.16 1.33
C GLY A 20 -25.60 0.54 0.59
N GLY A 21 -24.38 0.51 1.16
CA GLY A 21 -23.19 1.06 0.48
C GLY A 21 -23.21 2.58 0.35
N SER A 22 -23.90 3.28 1.26
CA SER A 22 -24.01 4.74 1.22
C SER A 22 -22.76 5.39 1.82
N TYR A 23 -22.13 6.28 1.05
CA TYR A 23 -21.02 7.10 1.50
C TYR A 23 -21.50 8.33 2.27
N GLN A 24 -20.84 8.62 3.39
CA GLN A 24 -21.00 9.85 4.16
C GLN A 24 -19.62 10.40 4.53
N PRO A 25 -19.26 11.63 4.08
CA PRO A 25 -18.07 12.32 4.56
C PRO A 25 -18.01 12.44 6.08
N ASP A 26 -16.82 12.33 6.64
CA ASP A 26 -16.57 12.55 8.06
C ASP A 26 -15.73 13.83 8.25
N PRO A 27 -16.30 14.91 8.84
CA PRO A 27 -15.55 16.13 9.11
C PRO A 27 -14.30 15.91 9.98
N LYS A 28 -14.25 14.84 10.79
CA LYS A 28 -13.06 14.47 11.59
C LYS A 28 -11.91 13.96 10.73
N ALA A 29 -12.15 13.65 9.47
CA ALA A 29 -11.13 13.22 8.52
C ALA A 29 -10.34 14.39 7.89
N ASN A 30 -10.64 15.63 8.30
CA ASN A 30 -9.84 16.81 7.94
C ASN A 30 -8.57 16.89 8.79
N VAL A 31 -7.72 15.87 8.65
CA VAL A 31 -6.42 15.76 9.31
C VAL A 31 -5.30 16.12 8.34
N THR A 32 -4.25 16.75 8.86
CA THR A 32 -3.11 17.25 8.09
C THR A 32 -1.79 16.90 8.78
N LEU A 33 -0.73 16.75 7.98
CA LEU A 33 0.64 16.65 8.48
C LEU A 33 1.14 18.04 8.89
N SER A 34 2.03 18.09 9.90
CA SER A 34 2.59 19.36 10.38
C SER A 34 3.69 19.92 9.48
N HIS A 35 4.45 19.06 8.79
CA HIS A 35 5.64 19.44 8.02
C HIS A 35 5.57 19.07 6.53
N SER A 36 4.42 18.58 6.06
CA SER A 36 4.27 18.05 4.70
C SER A 36 2.90 18.37 4.15
N THR A 37 2.79 18.41 2.83
CA THR A 37 1.49 18.18 2.18
C THR A 37 1.17 16.69 2.20
N SER A 38 -0.11 16.35 2.33
CA SER A 38 -0.60 14.98 2.19
C SER A 38 -0.53 14.54 0.72
N PHE A 39 -0.04 13.33 0.44
CA PHE A 39 -0.28 12.68 -0.86
C PHE A 39 -1.81 12.52 -1.07
N PRO A 40 -2.32 12.51 -2.31
CA PRO A 40 -3.66 12.02 -2.57
C PRO A 40 -3.86 10.65 -1.90
N LEU A 41 -5.03 10.45 -1.28
CA LEU A 41 -5.36 9.23 -0.55
C LEU A 41 -4.47 8.92 0.69
N SER A 42 -3.65 9.86 1.17
CA SER A 42 -2.79 9.67 2.34
C SER A 42 -3.53 9.89 3.66
N LYS A 43 -4.65 9.18 3.85
CA LYS A 43 -5.37 9.16 5.12
C LYS A 43 -5.77 7.73 5.44
N SER A 44 -5.91 7.45 6.71
CA SER A 44 -6.39 6.16 7.21
C SER A 44 -7.16 6.37 8.49
N TYR A 45 -8.08 5.46 8.78
CA TYR A 45 -8.75 5.42 10.07
C TYR A 45 -8.12 4.31 10.90
N ASP A 46 -7.48 4.69 11.99
CA ASP A 46 -6.93 3.74 12.96
C ASP A 46 -7.99 3.43 14.01
N LYS A 47 -8.35 2.14 14.09
CA LYS A 47 -9.38 1.67 15.02
C LYS A 47 -8.88 1.55 16.46
N ALA A 48 -7.58 1.36 16.69
CA ALA A 48 -7.01 1.24 18.02
C ALA A 48 -7.06 2.58 18.77
N VAL A 49 -6.91 3.71 18.06
CA VAL A 49 -7.02 5.06 18.63
C VAL A 49 -8.30 5.81 18.24
N GLU A 50 -9.17 5.17 17.47
CA GLU A 50 -10.47 5.67 16.98
C GLU A 50 -10.42 7.01 16.25
N ARG A 51 -9.41 7.22 15.41
CA ARG A 51 -9.15 8.51 14.73
C ARG A 51 -8.73 8.35 13.29
N TRP A 52 -9.00 9.40 12.53
CA TRP A 52 -8.34 9.60 11.24
C TRP A 52 -6.90 10.03 11.46
N LEU A 53 -5.98 9.42 10.73
CA LEU A 53 -4.56 9.74 10.69
C LEU A 53 -4.19 10.26 9.30
N PRO A 54 -3.26 11.23 9.20
CA PRO A 54 -2.90 11.90 7.95
C PRO A 54 -1.86 11.11 7.12
N VAL A 55 -1.89 9.79 7.19
CA VAL A 55 -1.01 8.88 6.44
C VAL A 55 -1.77 7.64 5.93
N PRO A 56 -1.26 6.92 4.93
CA PRO A 56 -1.75 5.58 4.58
C PRO A 56 -1.59 4.60 5.76
N ARG A 57 -2.37 3.51 5.74
CA ARG A 57 -2.35 2.51 6.82
C ARG A 57 -0.96 1.91 7.03
N ASP A 58 -0.26 1.58 5.95
CA ASP A 58 1.05 0.92 6.02
C ASP A 58 2.10 1.78 6.75
N GLN A 59 1.83 3.08 6.93
CA GLN A 59 2.72 3.98 7.67
C GLN A 59 2.41 4.07 9.16
N ILE A 60 1.43 3.30 9.68
CA ILE A 60 1.05 3.26 11.09
C ILE A 60 1.72 2.07 11.76
N SER A 61 2.36 2.30 12.91
CA SER A 61 2.90 1.23 13.75
C SER A 61 1.84 0.16 14.08
N PRO A 62 2.21 -1.11 14.29
CA PRO A 62 1.23 -2.18 14.50
C PRO A 62 0.33 -2.01 15.74
N ASP A 63 0.77 -1.22 16.73
CA ASP A 63 -0.02 -0.90 17.92
C ASP A 63 -0.87 0.37 17.78
N GLY A 64 -0.84 1.02 16.60
CA GLY A 64 -1.63 2.21 16.25
C GLY A 64 -1.13 3.50 16.88
N LYS A 65 -0.11 3.47 17.77
CA LYS A 65 0.26 4.63 18.59
C LYS A 65 1.16 5.63 17.89
N HIS A 66 1.83 5.20 16.83
CA HIS A 66 2.69 6.07 16.04
C HIS A 66 2.42 5.91 14.56
N PHE A 67 2.75 6.94 13.80
CA PHE A 67 2.81 6.87 12.35
C PHE A 67 4.07 7.55 11.83
N ALA A 68 4.58 7.08 10.69
CA ALA A 68 5.76 7.60 10.04
C ALA A 68 5.41 8.33 8.74
N TYR A 69 6.10 9.42 8.41
CA TYR A 69 5.91 10.10 7.13
C TYR A 69 7.17 10.82 6.69
N ALA A 70 7.32 11.01 5.38
CA ALA A 70 8.36 11.85 4.80
C ALA A 70 7.79 13.23 4.44
N ASP A 71 8.64 14.25 4.43
CA ASP A 71 8.23 15.58 3.96
C ASP A 71 8.07 15.63 2.44
N LEU A 72 6.99 16.28 1.99
CA LEU A 72 6.64 16.47 0.58
C LEU A 72 6.30 17.94 0.29
N PRO A 73 6.84 18.52 -0.80
CA PRO A 73 7.91 17.95 -1.63
C PRO A 73 9.18 17.72 -0.80
N PRO A 74 10.11 16.86 -1.25
CA PRO A 74 11.33 16.57 -0.52
C PRO A 74 12.09 17.85 -0.20
N ILE A 75 12.38 18.07 1.07
CA ILE A 75 13.29 19.13 1.54
C ILE A 75 14.71 18.58 1.67
N ASP A 76 15.73 19.45 1.72
CA ASP A 76 17.12 19.04 1.92
C ASP A 76 17.26 18.05 3.10
N ASN A 77 17.89 16.89 2.85
CA ASN A 77 18.02 15.74 3.76
C ASN A 77 16.76 14.90 4.01
N SER A 78 15.59 15.24 3.44
CA SER A 78 14.32 14.48 3.42
C SER A 78 14.12 13.61 4.68
N PRO A 79 13.88 14.23 5.86
CA PRO A 79 13.76 13.48 7.09
C PRO A 79 12.52 12.58 7.06
N ILE A 80 12.59 11.52 7.86
CA ILE A 80 11.43 10.71 8.22
C ILE A 80 10.97 11.15 9.59
N HIS A 81 9.72 11.60 9.67
CA HIS A 81 9.07 11.95 10.92
C HIS A 81 8.35 10.73 11.50
N VAL A 82 8.42 10.57 12.81
CA VAL A 82 7.57 9.64 13.56
C VAL A 82 6.75 10.45 14.54
N ALA A 83 5.44 10.41 14.38
CA ALA A 83 4.49 11.16 15.19
C ALA A 83 3.66 10.24 16.07
N ASP A 84 3.34 10.73 17.26
CA ASP A 84 2.35 10.10 18.14
C ASP A 84 0.94 10.30 17.56
N SER A 85 0.19 9.21 17.38
CA SER A 85 -1.15 9.20 16.77
C SER A 85 -2.19 9.97 17.59
N SER A 86 -1.95 10.19 18.89
CA SER A 86 -2.90 10.85 19.79
C SER A 86 -2.69 12.35 19.90
N THR A 87 -1.45 12.82 19.75
CA THR A 87 -1.06 14.23 19.95
C THR A 87 -0.59 14.90 18.66
N GLY A 88 -0.16 14.12 17.67
CA GLY A 88 0.51 14.61 16.46
C GLY A 88 1.95 15.09 16.70
N ALA A 89 2.47 14.99 17.92
CA ALA A 89 3.83 15.39 18.23
C ALA A 89 4.82 14.49 17.48
N ALA A 90 5.70 15.10 16.68
CA ALA A 90 6.59 14.38 15.78
C ALA A 90 8.07 14.55 16.14
N ARG A 91 8.85 13.49 15.94
CA ARG A 91 10.31 13.50 15.97
C ARG A 91 10.84 13.22 14.56
N ALA A 92 11.77 14.07 14.11
CA ALA A 92 12.45 13.89 12.83
C ALA A 92 13.68 12.99 12.98
N PHE A 93 13.86 12.10 12.02
CA PHE A 93 15.02 11.23 11.85
C PHE A 93 15.64 11.49 10.48
N ASN A 94 16.96 11.62 10.44
CA ASN A 94 17.68 11.78 9.19
C ASN A 94 18.28 10.42 8.79
N PRO A 95 17.66 9.68 7.85
CA PRO A 95 18.19 8.43 7.33
C PRO A 95 19.48 8.58 6.50
N GLY A 96 19.96 9.81 6.31
CA GLY A 96 21.08 10.17 5.45
C GLY A 96 20.60 10.80 4.14
N THR A 97 21.54 11.21 3.30
CA THR A 97 21.21 11.74 1.97
C THR A 97 20.78 10.58 1.06
N PRO A 98 19.55 10.58 0.51
CA PRO A 98 19.15 9.59 -0.49
C PRO A 98 20.03 9.75 -1.75
N PRO A 99 20.03 8.78 -2.69
CA PRO A 99 20.67 8.96 -3.99
C PRO A 99 20.26 10.29 -4.65
N THR A 100 21.13 10.86 -5.48
CA THR A 100 20.85 12.11 -6.20
C THR A 100 19.48 12.05 -6.87
N ASP A 101 18.72 13.14 -6.77
CA ASP A 101 17.36 13.24 -7.32
C ASP A 101 16.39 12.18 -6.80
N SER A 102 16.55 11.71 -5.56
CA SER A 102 15.63 10.77 -4.89
C SER A 102 15.15 11.31 -3.55
N LEU A 103 14.03 10.78 -3.07
CA LEU A 103 13.45 11.10 -1.76
C LEU A 103 13.20 9.84 -0.94
N TRP A 104 13.24 9.97 0.39
CA TRP A 104 12.90 8.88 1.28
C TRP A 104 11.39 8.67 1.34
N VAL A 105 10.96 7.42 1.28
CA VAL A 105 9.56 7.03 1.44
C VAL A 105 9.46 5.93 2.47
N ALA A 106 8.55 6.10 3.43
CA ALA A 106 8.14 5.01 4.32
C ALA A 106 7.19 4.07 3.56
N VAL A 107 7.62 2.82 3.39
CA VAL A 107 6.86 1.76 2.71
C VAL A 107 5.96 1.03 3.69
N ASP A 108 6.48 0.73 4.87
CA ASP A 108 5.72 0.04 5.92
C ASP A 108 6.29 0.35 7.32
N TYR A 109 5.45 0.26 8.36
CA TYR A 109 5.83 0.40 9.76
C TYR A 109 5.49 -0.89 10.51
N GLU A 110 6.54 -1.67 10.78
CA GLU A 110 6.46 -2.96 11.47
C GLU A 110 7.01 -2.88 12.90
N THR A 111 6.92 -3.98 13.64
CA THR A 111 7.31 -4.02 15.06
C THR A 111 8.79 -3.69 15.31
N GLU A 112 9.65 -4.00 14.35
CA GLU A 112 11.09 -3.78 14.39
C GLU A 112 11.51 -2.37 13.93
N GLY A 113 10.59 -1.59 13.34
CA GLY A 113 10.87 -0.25 12.85
C GLY A 113 10.19 0.06 11.53
N ILE A 114 10.68 1.12 10.88
CA ILE A 114 10.08 1.66 9.66
C ILE A 114 10.91 1.23 8.47
N TYR A 115 10.28 0.50 7.54
CA TYR A 115 10.89 0.14 6.27
C TYR A 115 10.85 1.34 5.32
N LEU A 116 12.04 1.74 4.89
CA LEU A 116 12.24 2.87 3.99
C LEU A 116 12.70 2.36 2.62
N THR A 117 12.26 3.07 1.59
CA THR A 117 12.82 2.98 0.24
C THR A 117 13.20 4.38 -0.25
N THR A 118 13.93 4.43 -1.36
CA THR A 118 14.15 5.68 -2.09
C THR A 118 13.24 5.71 -3.31
N GLN A 119 12.58 6.85 -3.55
CA GLN A 119 11.80 7.11 -4.74
C GLN A 119 12.57 8.12 -5.59
N PRO A 120 13.15 7.72 -6.74
CA PRO A 120 13.76 8.65 -7.66
C PRO A 120 12.72 9.60 -8.24
N ASN A 121 13.12 10.83 -8.55
CA ASN A 121 12.29 11.80 -9.23
C ASN A 121 11.90 11.29 -10.62
N GLY A 122 10.63 11.50 -11.02
CA GLY A 122 10.11 11.07 -12.31
C GLY A 122 9.42 9.70 -12.29
N PRO A 123 9.31 8.98 -13.42
CA PRO A 123 8.49 7.77 -13.54
C PRO A 123 9.21 6.50 -13.05
N ALA A 124 10.40 6.61 -12.48
CA ALA A 124 11.16 5.47 -11.97
C ALA A 124 10.45 4.86 -10.76
N GLY A 125 10.54 3.54 -10.61
CA GLY A 125 10.04 2.86 -9.41
C GLY A 125 10.94 3.09 -8.20
N VAL A 126 10.42 2.73 -7.03
CA VAL A 126 11.17 2.73 -5.77
C VAL A 126 12.39 1.80 -5.83
N VAL A 127 13.48 2.14 -5.12
CA VAL A 127 14.74 1.39 -5.08
C VAL A 127 15.28 1.28 -3.66
N GLY A 128 15.75 0.08 -3.34
CA GLY A 128 16.40 -0.28 -2.09
C GLY A 128 15.44 -0.49 -0.93
N LEU A 129 16.00 -0.95 0.19
CA LEU A 129 15.31 -1.20 1.44
C LEU A 129 16.26 -0.92 2.61
N TRP A 130 15.79 -0.07 3.51
CA TRP A 130 16.46 0.28 4.75
C TRP A 130 15.48 0.12 5.91
N LEU A 131 16.00 -0.17 7.10
CA LEU A 131 15.22 -0.21 8.33
C LEU A 131 15.65 0.93 9.25
N LEU A 132 14.73 1.83 9.56
CA LEU A 132 14.88 2.87 10.57
C LEU A 132 14.33 2.36 11.91
N ASP A 133 15.19 2.33 12.93
CA ASP A 133 14.79 2.11 14.31
C ASP A 133 14.35 3.46 14.93
N PRO A 134 13.05 3.64 15.25
CA PRO A 134 12.54 4.90 15.80
C PRO A 134 13.00 5.17 17.24
N SER A 135 13.52 4.16 17.96
CA SER A 135 14.01 4.33 19.33
C SER A 135 15.41 4.96 19.36
N THR A 136 16.30 4.50 18.48
CA THR A 136 17.69 4.96 18.41
C THR A 136 17.95 5.98 17.29
N GLY A 137 17.10 5.99 16.25
CA GLY A 137 17.33 6.72 15.01
C GLY A 137 18.34 6.06 14.08
N THR A 138 18.75 4.82 14.37
CA THR A 138 19.70 4.07 13.54
C THR A 138 19.03 3.64 12.25
N VAL A 139 19.73 3.82 11.12
CA VAL A 139 19.29 3.32 9.81
C VAL A 139 20.22 2.22 9.34
N LYS A 140 19.62 1.05 9.07
CA LYS A 140 20.34 -0.13 8.58
C LYS A 140 19.99 -0.38 7.11
N PRO A 141 20.97 -0.34 6.18
CA PRO A 141 20.75 -0.83 4.82
C PRO A 141 20.51 -2.35 4.84
N ILE A 142 19.47 -2.80 4.12
CA ILE A 142 19.14 -4.22 3.95
C ILE A 142 19.52 -4.66 2.54
N ASP A 143 19.03 -3.94 1.53
CA ASP A 143 19.39 -4.15 0.13
C ASP A 143 19.32 -2.81 -0.60
N ALA A 144 20.30 -2.49 -1.44
CA ALA A 144 20.34 -1.23 -2.17
C ALA A 144 19.98 -1.38 -3.66
N THR A 145 19.68 -2.60 -4.11
CA THR A 145 19.73 -2.93 -5.55
C THR A 145 18.39 -3.28 -6.18
N HIS A 146 17.41 -3.75 -5.41
CA HIS A 146 16.10 -4.14 -5.93
C HIS A 146 14.99 -3.13 -5.62
N SER A 147 13.88 -3.27 -6.31
CA SER A 147 12.66 -2.49 -6.10
C SER A 147 11.72 -3.23 -5.16
N TRP A 148 11.68 -2.81 -3.89
CA TRP A 148 10.80 -3.38 -2.85
C TRP A 148 9.54 -2.53 -2.73
N GLN A 149 8.39 -3.14 -3.00
CA GLN A 149 7.12 -2.45 -3.20
C GLN A 149 6.14 -2.65 -2.04
N TYR A 150 6.24 -3.77 -1.32
CA TYR A 150 5.32 -4.09 -0.24
C TYR A 150 5.99 -4.99 0.79
N ILE A 151 5.62 -4.84 2.06
CA ILE A 151 6.08 -5.68 3.16
C ILE A 151 4.88 -6.50 3.67
N SER A 152 5.05 -7.82 3.80
CA SER A 152 4.03 -8.68 4.42
C SER A 152 4.61 -10.03 4.83
N ALA A 153 4.04 -10.64 5.89
CA ALA A 153 4.38 -11.99 6.34
C ALA A 153 5.90 -12.22 6.50
N GLY A 154 6.60 -11.26 7.10
CA GLY A 154 8.04 -11.30 7.35
C GLY A 154 8.91 -11.29 6.08
N GLY A 155 8.35 -10.86 4.95
CA GLY A 155 9.10 -10.71 3.70
C GLY A 155 8.87 -9.35 3.03
N ALA A 156 9.87 -8.90 2.28
CA ALA A 156 9.72 -7.82 1.33
C ALA A 156 9.41 -8.39 -0.05
N TRP A 157 8.43 -7.80 -0.72
CA TRP A 157 7.96 -8.18 -2.05
C TRP A 157 8.33 -7.12 -3.06
N GLY A 158 8.94 -7.56 -4.15
CA GLY A 158 9.44 -6.68 -5.20
C GLY A 158 9.28 -7.28 -6.58
N THR A 159 9.45 -6.47 -7.61
CA THR A 159 9.38 -6.95 -9.00
C THR A 159 10.69 -6.71 -9.74
N SER A 160 10.99 -7.59 -10.69
CA SER A 160 12.08 -7.45 -11.65
C SER A 160 11.62 -7.86 -13.04
N ASP A 161 12.50 -7.68 -14.03
CA ASP A 161 12.33 -8.16 -15.41
C ASP A 161 11.15 -7.51 -16.17
N ALA A 162 10.75 -6.26 -15.86
CA ALA A 162 9.62 -5.59 -16.54
C ALA A 162 9.76 -5.62 -18.08
N LEU A 163 8.63 -5.64 -18.82
CA LEU A 163 8.69 -5.60 -20.30
C LEU A 163 9.15 -4.19 -20.75
N THR A 164 10.44 -4.02 -20.99
CA THR A 164 10.99 -2.78 -21.52
C THR A 164 10.42 -2.50 -22.92
N GLY A 165 9.60 -1.45 -23.07
CA GLY A 165 9.07 -1.00 -24.36
C GLY A 165 7.91 -1.84 -24.94
N HIS A 166 7.45 -1.48 -26.15
CA HIS A 166 6.33 -2.11 -26.88
C HIS A 166 6.68 -3.49 -27.51
N GLY A 167 7.74 -4.15 -27.06
CA GLY A 167 8.19 -5.46 -27.56
C GLY A 167 8.07 -6.58 -26.51
N PRO A 168 8.29 -7.86 -26.88
CA PRO A 168 8.31 -8.96 -25.93
C PRO A 168 9.57 -8.84 -25.06
N GLY A 169 9.46 -8.18 -23.91
CA GLY A 169 10.47 -8.20 -22.87
C GLY A 169 10.53 -9.56 -22.14
N PRO A 170 11.40 -9.70 -21.13
CA PRO A 170 11.61 -10.99 -20.44
C PRO A 170 10.43 -11.44 -19.56
N GLY A 171 9.43 -10.59 -19.34
CA GLY A 171 8.21 -10.90 -18.60
C GLY A 171 7.99 -10.00 -17.39
N SER A 172 7.69 -10.63 -16.26
CA SER A 172 7.79 -10.06 -14.92
C SER A 172 8.08 -11.17 -13.92
N ARG A 173 8.92 -10.85 -12.94
CA ARG A 173 9.30 -11.75 -11.85
C ARG A 173 8.96 -11.10 -10.52
N LEU A 174 8.27 -11.84 -9.67
CA LEU A 174 8.09 -11.53 -8.26
C LEU A 174 9.30 -12.05 -7.49
N LEU A 175 9.93 -11.16 -6.73
CA LEU A 175 10.99 -11.46 -5.78
C LEU A 175 10.41 -11.44 -4.37
N ARG A 176 10.89 -12.36 -3.53
CA ARG A 176 10.69 -12.32 -2.08
C ARG A 176 12.03 -12.22 -1.40
N MET A 177 12.21 -11.23 -0.53
CA MET A 177 13.27 -11.24 0.48
C MET A 177 12.71 -11.74 1.79
N ASP A 178 13.38 -12.68 2.43
CA ASP A 178 13.14 -13.00 3.84
C ASP A 178 13.79 -11.94 4.73
N LEU A 179 13.01 -11.18 5.50
CA LEU A 179 13.52 -10.02 6.25
C LEU A 179 14.45 -10.41 7.41
N LYS A 180 14.35 -11.66 7.88
CA LYS A 180 15.21 -12.17 8.96
C LYS A 180 16.59 -12.55 8.46
N SER A 181 16.68 -13.26 7.34
CA SER A 181 17.94 -13.78 6.78
C SER A 181 18.55 -12.92 5.68
N GLY A 182 17.76 -12.04 5.05
CA GLY A 182 18.14 -11.29 3.86
C GLY A 182 18.16 -12.13 2.58
N ALA A 183 17.74 -13.40 2.62
CA ALA A 183 17.75 -14.27 1.45
C ALA A 183 16.71 -13.80 0.43
N ILE A 184 17.15 -13.56 -0.80
CA ILE A 184 16.31 -13.16 -1.94
C ILE A 184 16.06 -14.36 -2.83
N VAL A 185 14.80 -14.62 -3.17
CA VAL A 185 14.40 -15.71 -4.06
C VAL A 185 13.43 -15.23 -5.13
N SER A 186 13.54 -15.83 -6.31
CA SER A 186 12.50 -15.74 -7.34
C SER A 186 11.28 -16.54 -6.88
N TRP A 187 10.17 -15.86 -6.60
CA TRP A 187 8.99 -16.49 -6.02
C TRP A 187 7.95 -16.88 -7.07
N TYR A 188 7.78 -16.05 -8.10
CA TYR A 188 6.83 -16.28 -9.18
C TYR A 188 7.33 -15.59 -10.46
N LYS A 189 7.12 -16.20 -11.63
CA LYS A 189 7.53 -15.63 -12.92
C LYS A 189 6.47 -15.86 -13.98
N ARG A 190 6.22 -14.82 -14.78
CA ARG A 190 5.49 -14.90 -16.05
C ARG A 190 6.30 -14.24 -17.14
N THR A 191 6.20 -14.74 -18.37
CA THR A 191 6.94 -14.21 -19.53
C THR A 191 6.05 -13.42 -20.49
N ASP A 192 4.75 -13.35 -20.22
CA ASP A 192 3.72 -12.89 -21.14
C ASP A 192 2.97 -11.63 -20.67
N VAL A 193 3.23 -11.17 -19.44
CA VAL A 193 2.55 -10.02 -18.83
C VAL A 193 3.51 -9.20 -17.97
N GLU A 194 3.12 -7.95 -17.68
CA GLU A 194 3.69 -7.17 -16.57
C GLU A 194 2.84 -7.32 -15.32
N PHE A 195 3.46 -7.22 -14.15
CA PHE A 195 2.71 -7.06 -12.90
C PHE A 195 3.48 -6.24 -11.87
N THR A 196 2.73 -5.59 -10.96
CA THR A 196 3.23 -4.92 -9.76
C THR A 196 2.65 -5.58 -8.51
N VAL A 197 3.32 -5.40 -7.36
CA VAL A 197 2.74 -5.78 -6.07
C VAL A 197 1.76 -4.69 -5.65
N ALA A 198 0.49 -5.06 -5.45
CA ALA A 198 -0.58 -4.13 -5.10
C ALA A 198 -0.93 -4.16 -3.60
N GLY A 199 -0.45 -5.15 -2.86
CA GLY A 199 -0.68 -5.33 -1.43
C GLY A 199 -0.65 -6.80 -1.05
N ALA A 200 -1.33 -7.17 0.04
CA ALA A 200 -1.45 -8.55 0.48
C ALA A 200 -2.86 -8.92 0.94
N ASP A 201 -3.16 -10.22 0.95
CA ASP A 201 -4.36 -10.77 1.60
C ASP A 201 -4.18 -10.84 3.13
N GLY A 202 -5.24 -11.26 3.84
CA GLY A 202 -5.22 -11.38 5.31
C GLY A 202 -4.31 -12.48 5.87
N SER A 203 -3.75 -13.34 5.01
CA SER A 203 -2.70 -14.30 5.36
C SER A 203 -1.29 -13.78 5.02
N GLY A 204 -1.20 -12.56 4.48
CA GLY A 204 0.04 -11.93 4.04
C GLY A 204 0.54 -12.41 2.69
N HIS A 205 -0.25 -13.14 1.89
CA HIS A 205 0.10 -13.50 0.53
C HIS A 205 0.03 -12.28 -0.38
N PRO A 206 1.03 -12.03 -1.24
CA PRO A 206 1.03 -10.84 -2.08
C PRO A 206 -0.04 -10.95 -3.16
N ILE A 207 -0.72 -9.83 -3.38
CA ILE A 207 -1.67 -9.61 -4.46
C ILE A 207 -0.95 -8.82 -5.55
N LEU A 208 -0.98 -9.35 -6.77
CA LEU A 208 -0.37 -8.71 -7.93
C LEU A 208 -1.45 -8.13 -8.84
N GLN A 209 -1.21 -6.91 -9.30
CA GLN A 209 -1.97 -6.31 -10.39
C GLN A 209 -1.23 -6.57 -11.70
N ILE A 210 -1.88 -7.29 -12.60
CA ILE A 210 -1.37 -7.54 -13.94
C ILE A 210 -1.70 -6.34 -14.82
N THR A 211 -0.65 -5.74 -15.40
CA THR A 211 -0.72 -4.61 -16.31
C THR A 211 -0.14 -5.03 -17.66
N LYS A 212 -0.62 -4.43 -18.75
CA LYS A 212 -0.17 -4.65 -20.15
C LYS A 212 -0.60 -5.99 -20.78
N THR A 213 -0.93 -5.93 -22.08
CA THR A 213 -1.29 -7.04 -23.01
C THR A 213 -2.47 -7.96 -22.65
N SER A 214 -3.12 -7.78 -21.49
CA SER A 214 -4.38 -8.47 -21.13
C SER A 214 -5.42 -7.50 -20.56
N ALA A 215 -6.67 -7.96 -20.45
CA ALA A 215 -7.63 -7.32 -19.55
C ALA A 215 -7.02 -7.25 -18.12
N PRO A 216 -7.31 -6.19 -17.34
CA PRO A 216 -6.81 -6.09 -15.96
C PRO A 216 -7.15 -7.36 -15.17
N GLN A 217 -6.18 -7.90 -14.46
CA GLN A 217 -6.34 -9.07 -13.61
C GLN A 217 -5.69 -8.82 -12.26
N LEU A 218 -6.34 -9.30 -11.21
CA LEU A 218 -5.76 -9.41 -9.88
C LEU A 218 -5.52 -10.89 -9.60
N ILE A 219 -4.31 -11.21 -9.15
CA ILE A 219 -3.94 -12.56 -8.73
C ILE A 219 -3.36 -12.53 -7.32
N VAL A 220 -3.64 -13.55 -6.53
CA VAL A 220 -2.98 -13.78 -5.24
C VAL A 220 -1.96 -14.91 -5.39
N ILE A 221 -0.76 -14.72 -4.84
CA ILE A 221 0.31 -15.72 -4.90
C ILE A 221 0.30 -16.55 -3.62
N THR A 222 -0.33 -17.71 -3.67
CA THR A 222 -0.60 -18.55 -2.49
C THR A 222 0.59 -19.40 -2.05
N ALA A 223 1.55 -19.64 -2.94
CA ALA A 223 2.82 -20.29 -2.65
C ALA A 223 3.86 -19.97 -3.75
N ALA A 224 5.11 -20.41 -3.58
CA ALA A 224 6.12 -20.28 -4.62
C ALA A 224 5.62 -20.95 -5.92
N ASN A 225 5.65 -20.18 -7.02
CA ASN A 225 5.15 -20.57 -8.35
C ASN A 225 3.66 -20.97 -8.40
N ALA A 226 2.84 -20.63 -7.40
CA ALA A 226 1.41 -20.91 -7.36
C ALA A 226 0.61 -19.61 -7.23
N ALA A 227 -0.34 -19.41 -8.14
CA ALA A 227 -1.19 -18.24 -8.18
C ALA A 227 -2.66 -18.63 -8.32
N ALA A 228 -3.55 -17.84 -7.71
CA ALA A 228 -4.99 -17.93 -7.90
C ALA A 228 -5.52 -16.60 -8.45
N ILE A 229 -6.43 -16.68 -9.42
CA ILE A 229 -7.07 -15.49 -10.00
C ILE A 229 -8.19 -15.02 -9.07
N LEU A 230 -8.22 -13.72 -8.78
CA LEU A 230 -9.32 -13.07 -8.07
C LEU A 230 -10.39 -12.68 -9.10
N PHE A 231 -11.26 -13.63 -9.41
CA PHE A 231 -12.30 -13.43 -10.43
C PHE A 231 -13.36 -12.41 -9.98
N PRO A 232 -13.89 -11.59 -10.91
CA PRO A 232 -15.04 -10.77 -10.61
C PRO A 232 -16.31 -11.62 -10.52
N ALA A 233 -17.23 -11.22 -9.64
CA ALA A 233 -18.58 -11.73 -9.62
C ALA A 233 -19.32 -11.36 -10.93
N PRO A 234 -20.36 -12.13 -11.34
CA PRO A 234 -21.17 -11.77 -12.50
C PRO A 234 -21.68 -10.32 -12.42
N GLY A 235 -21.45 -9.54 -13.48
CA GLY A 235 -21.83 -8.12 -13.54
C GLY A 235 -20.91 -7.16 -12.79
N SER A 236 -19.79 -7.63 -12.21
CA SER A 236 -18.73 -6.80 -11.64
C SER A 236 -17.51 -6.75 -12.57
N ALA A 237 -16.69 -5.71 -12.41
CA ALA A 237 -15.42 -5.55 -13.11
C ALA A 237 -14.25 -5.77 -12.14
N ILE A 238 -13.05 -6.00 -12.69
CA ILE A 238 -11.81 -5.99 -11.91
C ILE A 238 -11.52 -4.53 -11.49
N PRO A 239 -11.28 -4.27 -10.19
CA PRO A 239 -10.89 -2.95 -9.70
C PRO A 239 -9.61 -2.45 -10.38
N SER A 240 -9.64 -1.20 -10.83
CA SER A 240 -8.46 -0.52 -11.35
C SER A 240 -7.66 0.06 -10.18
N LEU A 241 -6.55 -0.57 -9.82
CA LEU A 241 -5.70 -0.13 -8.71
C LEU A 241 -4.61 0.86 -9.18
N SER A 242 -3.97 1.50 -8.22
CA SER A 242 -2.76 2.32 -8.41
C SER A 242 -1.72 1.95 -7.35
N ASN A 243 -0.50 2.50 -7.47
CA ASN A 243 0.60 2.30 -6.53
C ASN A 243 0.37 2.90 -5.12
N ILE A 244 -0.78 3.53 -4.89
CA ILE A 244 -1.18 4.12 -3.59
C ILE A 244 -2.54 3.60 -3.11
N VAL A 245 -3.20 2.73 -3.88
CA VAL A 245 -4.49 2.11 -3.54
C VAL A 245 -4.23 0.66 -3.18
N HIS A 246 -3.96 0.41 -1.90
CA HIS A 246 -3.75 -0.94 -1.38
C HIS A 246 -5.06 -1.57 -0.90
N PRO A 247 -5.25 -2.88 -1.12
CA PRO A 247 -6.39 -3.59 -0.59
C PRO A 247 -6.33 -3.65 0.93
N VAL A 248 -7.50 -3.66 1.56
CA VAL A 248 -7.62 -3.85 2.99
C VAL A 248 -8.29 -5.18 3.26
N THR A 249 -7.69 -6.01 4.11
CA THR A 249 -8.34 -7.25 4.55
C THR A 249 -8.94 -7.09 5.95
N ASP A 250 -10.12 -7.66 6.16
CA ASP A 250 -10.74 -7.85 7.47
C ASP A 250 -11.50 -9.20 7.53
N THR A 251 -12.35 -9.38 8.53
CA THR A 251 -13.15 -10.60 8.71
C THR A 251 -14.20 -10.85 7.62
N HIS A 252 -14.51 -9.85 6.78
CA HIS A 252 -15.47 -9.96 5.68
C HIS A 252 -14.82 -10.38 4.36
N GLY A 253 -13.52 -10.12 4.20
CA GLY A 253 -12.77 -10.42 2.98
C GLY A 253 -11.79 -9.32 2.64
N ILE A 254 -11.51 -9.16 1.34
CA ILE A 254 -10.55 -8.18 0.84
C ILE A 254 -11.30 -7.03 0.16
N TRP A 255 -11.16 -5.84 0.71
CA TRP A 255 -11.73 -4.60 0.21
C TRP A 255 -10.78 -3.96 -0.81
N PHE A 256 -11.31 -3.68 -1.99
CA PHE A 256 -10.62 -2.99 -3.06
C PHE A 256 -11.32 -1.66 -3.35
N GLY A 257 -10.57 -0.57 -3.27
CA GLY A 257 -10.95 0.66 -3.95
C GLY A 257 -10.48 0.66 -5.40
N ASP A 258 -10.94 1.61 -6.19
CA ASP A 258 -10.45 1.80 -7.56
C ASP A 258 -10.40 3.27 -7.97
N THR A 259 -9.76 3.51 -9.12
CA THR A 259 -9.64 4.83 -9.75
C THR A 259 -10.96 5.36 -10.33
N GLY A 260 -12.04 4.57 -10.30
CA GLY A 260 -13.38 4.92 -10.78
C GLY A 260 -14.39 5.19 -9.66
N GLY A 261 -13.93 5.25 -8.41
CA GLY A 261 -14.72 5.62 -7.24
C GLY A 261 -15.57 4.50 -6.67
N SER A 262 -15.29 3.24 -7.02
CA SER A 262 -16.03 2.09 -6.52
C SER A 262 -15.29 1.39 -5.37
N ILE A 263 -16.05 0.89 -4.40
CA ILE A 263 -15.56 -0.07 -3.42
C ILE A 263 -16.09 -1.46 -3.81
N SER A 264 -15.19 -2.42 -3.88
CA SER A 264 -15.48 -3.83 -4.13
C SER A 264 -15.01 -4.69 -2.97
N LEU A 265 -15.73 -5.78 -2.72
CA LEU A 265 -15.38 -6.79 -1.72
C LEU A 265 -15.14 -8.11 -2.44
N TYR A 266 -13.96 -8.70 -2.23
CA TYR A 266 -13.66 -10.06 -2.62
C TYR A 266 -13.93 -11.02 -1.46
N THR A 267 -14.65 -12.10 -1.77
CA THR A 267 -14.65 -13.32 -0.95
C THR A 267 -14.35 -14.53 -1.83
N PRO A 268 -13.78 -15.62 -1.28
CA PRO A 268 -13.55 -16.83 -2.05
C PRO A 268 -14.82 -17.43 -2.68
N THR A 269 -15.98 -17.22 -2.05
CA THR A 269 -17.26 -17.78 -2.49
C THR A 269 -18.00 -16.93 -3.52
N ALA A 270 -17.82 -15.61 -3.50
CA ALA A 270 -18.56 -14.69 -4.36
C ALA A 270 -17.70 -14.06 -5.47
N GLY A 271 -16.37 -14.13 -5.36
CA GLY A 271 -15.47 -13.34 -6.20
C GLY A 271 -15.52 -11.85 -5.84
N ILE A 272 -14.91 -11.01 -6.68
CA ILE A 272 -14.91 -9.55 -6.49
C ILE A 272 -16.28 -9.00 -6.86
N ARG A 273 -17.00 -8.47 -5.88
CA ARG A 273 -18.29 -7.82 -6.09
C ARG A 273 -18.18 -6.34 -5.78
N LYS A 274 -18.64 -5.48 -6.69
CA LYS A 274 -18.86 -4.07 -6.38
C LYS A 274 -19.96 -3.93 -5.32
N VAL A 275 -19.65 -3.26 -4.22
CA VAL A 275 -20.55 -3.12 -3.06
C VAL A 275 -20.93 -1.67 -2.76
N ALA A 276 -20.17 -0.69 -3.27
CA ALA A 276 -20.54 0.73 -3.20
C ALA A 276 -19.98 1.55 -4.37
N GLN A 277 -20.62 2.69 -4.65
CA GLN A 277 -20.08 3.78 -5.48
C GLN A 277 -19.95 5.01 -4.58
N VAL A 278 -18.73 5.47 -4.36
CA VAL A 278 -18.41 6.60 -3.48
C VAL A 278 -18.36 7.91 -4.25
N GLY A 279 -17.81 7.89 -5.46
CA GLY A 279 -17.67 9.08 -6.32
C GLY A 279 -17.30 8.68 -7.75
N SER A 280 -16.63 9.55 -8.50
CA SER A 280 -16.14 9.26 -9.86
C SER A 280 -14.62 9.33 -10.02
N GLY A 281 -13.89 9.62 -8.94
CA GLY A 281 -12.41 9.68 -8.87
C GLY A 281 -11.84 8.54 -8.03
N ASN A 282 -10.58 8.66 -7.60
CA ASN A 282 -9.98 7.58 -6.83
C ASN A 282 -10.69 7.39 -5.48
N VAL A 283 -10.83 6.13 -5.07
CA VAL A 283 -11.23 5.77 -3.72
C VAL A 283 -10.37 4.61 -3.22
N THR A 284 -10.04 4.61 -1.94
CA THR A 284 -9.40 3.48 -1.27
C THR A 284 -10.09 3.16 0.06
N ALA A 285 -10.04 1.89 0.47
CA ALA A 285 -10.40 1.51 1.82
C ALA A 285 -9.30 2.00 2.77
N ALA A 286 -9.68 2.73 3.80
CA ALA A 286 -8.77 3.45 4.69
C ALA A 286 -8.58 2.75 6.04
N GLY A 287 -9.12 1.53 6.17
CA GLY A 287 -9.33 0.81 7.42
C GLY A 287 -10.25 -0.39 7.17
N GLY A 288 -10.29 -1.35 8.10
CA GLY A 288 -11.20 -2.50 8.01
C GLY A 288 -12.63 -2.08 8.36
N CYS A 289 -13.62 -2.91 8.07
CA CYS A 289 -14.99 -2.63 8.48
C CYS A 289 -15.16 -2.75 10.01
N HIS A 290 -15.92 -1.83 10.60
CA HIS A 290 -16.24 -1.78 12.04
C HIS A 290 -17.73 -1.96 12.33
#